data_AF-Q28195-F1
#
_entry.id   AF-Q28195-F1
#
_cell.length_a   1.000
_cell.length_b   1.000
_cell.length_c   1.000
_cell.angle_alpha   90.00
_cell.angle_beta   90.00
_cell.angle_gamma   90.00
#
_symmetry.space_group_name_H-M   'P 1'
#
loop_
_entity.id
_entity.type
_entity.pdbx_description
1 polymer ?
#
loop_
_entity_poly.entity_id
_entity_poly.type
_entity_poly.pdbx_seq_one_letter_code
_entity_poly.pdbx_strand_id
1 'polypeptide(L)'
;EDTAFDLFSISNINRKTIGAKQFRGPDPSVPAYRFVRFDYIPPVSAEHLGRITEAMRRKEGFFLTASMKQDRRSRGTLLALEGPGATHRQFEIVSNGPADTLDLTYWVDGTQHVISLEDVGLADSQWK
;
A
#
# COMPACT_ATOMS: atom_id res chain seq x y z
N GLU A 1 21.00 9.34 -5.10
CA GLU A 1 19.81 9.32 -4.23
C GLU A 1 18.75 8.50 -4.94
N ASP A 2 18.34 7.37 -4.37
CA ASP A 2 17.18 6.64 -4.90
C ASP A 2 15.93 7.44 -4.56
N THR A 3 15.23 7.93 -5.57
CA THR A 3 13.95 8.64 -5.43
C THR A 3 12.75 7.74 -5.67
N ALA A 4 13.00 6.46 -5.95
CA ALA A 4 11.99 5.43 -6.19
C ALA A 4 12.25 4.26 -5.25
N PHE A 5 11.19 3.77 -4.61
CA PHE A 5 11.24 2.70 -3.62
C PHE A 5 10.22 1.63 -3.98
N ASP A 6 10.68 0.46 -4.40
CA ASP A 6 9.81 -0.70 -4.54
C ASP A 6 9.56 -1.31 -3.16
N LEU A 7 8.34 -1.12 -2.66
CA LEU A 7 7.92 -1.56 -1.33
C LEU A 7 7.96 -3.08 -1.15
N PHE A 8 7.75 -3.87 -2.21
CA PHE A 8 7.87 -5.33 -2.14
C PHE A 8 9.33 -5.73 -2.02
N SER A 9 10.20 -5.12 -2.82
CA SER A 9 11.65 -5.40 -2.78
C SER A 9 12.29 -5.03 -1.44
N ILE A 10 12.04 -3.82 -0.93
CA ILE A 10 12.65 -3.36 0.35
C ILE A 10 12.05 -4.05 1.59
N SER A 11 10.84 -4.61 1.47
CA SER A 11 10.25 -5.47 2.50
C SER A 11 10.68 -6.94 2.35
N ASN A 12 11.48 -7.27 1.34
CA ASN A 12 11.89 -8.64 1.01
C ASN A 12 10.69 -9.59 0.79
N ILE A 13 9.63 -9.09 0.15
CA ILE A 13 8.50 -9.92 -0.29
C ILE A 13 8.94 -10.71 -1.52
N ASN A 14 8.92 -12.04 -1.41
CA ASN A 14 9.37 -12.96 -2.44
C ASN A 14 8.56 -14.26 -2.41
N ARG A 15 8.86 -15.21 -3.31
CA ARG A 15 8.18 -16.52 -3.40
C ARG A 15 8.12 -17.34 -2.11
N LYS A 16 8.99 -17.08 -1.13
CA LYS A 16 9.05 -17.77 0.16
C LYS A 16 8.30 -17.03 1.28
N THR A 17 7.81 -15.82 1.02
CA THR A 17 7.12 -15.01 2.03
C THR A 17 5.83 -15.68 2.45
N ILE A 18 5.70 -15.95 3.75
CA ILE A 18 4.48 -16.51 4.31
C ILE A 18 3.36 -15.49 4.13
N GLY A 19 2.19 -15.95 3.67
CA GLY A 19 1.04 -15.08 3.44
C GLY A 19 1.03 -14.36 2.10
N ALA A 20 2.06 -14.54 1.25
CA ALA A 20 2.07 -14.06 -0.12
C ALA A 20 2.30 -15.23 -1.10
N LYS A 21 1.47 -15.34 -2.13
CA LYS A 21 1.66 -16.30 -3.23
C LYS A 21 2.05 -15.54 -4.49
N GLN A 22 3.15 -15.93 -5.12
CA GLN A 22 3.62 -15.29 -6.35
C GLN A 22 2.79 -15.73 -7.56
N PHE A 23 2.44 -14.78 -8.43
CA PHE A 23 1.72 -14.95 -9.69
C PHE A 23 2.36 -14.08 -10.79
N ARG A 24 1.88 -14.21 -12.03
CA ARG A 24 2.18 -13.28 -13.12
C ARG A 24 1.20 -12.12 -13.10
N GLY A 25 1.73 -10.90 -13.18
CA GLY A 25 0.97 -9.67 -13.33
C GLY A 25 0.84 -9.23 -14.79
N PRO A 26 0.40 -7.98 -15.01
CA PRO A 26 0.36 -7.36 -16.34
C PRO A 26 1.75 -7.24 -16.97
N ASP A 27 2.75 -6.93 -16.16
CA ASP A 27 4.15 -6.95 -16.56
C ASP A 27 4.75 -8.34 -16.27
N PRO A 28 5.17 -9.11 -17.30
CA PRO A 28 5.74 -10.43 -17.12
C PRO A 28 7.18 -10.43 -16.58
N SER A 29 7.84 -9.27 -16.55
CA SER A 29 9.22 -9.12 -16.08
C SER A 29 9.33 -9.00 -14.55
N VAL A 30 8.23 -8.65 -13.88
CA VAL A 30 8.17 -8.50 -12.41
C VAL A 30 7.13 -9.45 -11.79
N PRO A 31 7.37 -9.93 -10.56
CA PRO A 31 6.41 -10.78 -9.87
C PRO A 31 5.19 -9.99 -9.40
N ALA A 32 4.01 -10.59 -9.50
CA ALA A 32 2.84 -10.16 -8.75
C ALA A 32 2.64 -11.04 -7.52
N TYR A 33 2.00 -10.51 -6.48
CA TYR A 33 1.70 -11.25 -5.26
C TYR A 33 0.22 -11.21 -4.92
N ARG A 34 -0.35 -12.39 -4.66
CA ARG A 34 -1.65 -12.53 -4.01
C ARG A 34 -1.43 -12.68 -2.52
N PHE A 35 -1.87 -11.69 -1.76
CA PHE A 35 -1.84 -11.72 -0.30
C PHE A 35 -3.00 -12.56 0.26
N VAL A 36 -2.69 -13.44 1.20
CA VAL A 36 -3.64 -14.36 1.85
C VAL A 36 -3.56 -14.33 3.37
N ARG A 37 -2.43 -13.87 3.95
CA ARG A 37 -2.23 -13.68 5.39
C ARG A 37 -1.37 -12.44 5.63
N PHE A 38 -2.02 -11.33 5.92
CA PHE A 38 -1.40 -10.00 6.01
C PHE A 38 -0.49 -9.85 7.24
N ASP A 39 -0.80 -10.58 8.31
CA ASP A 39 -0.07 -10.65 9.58
C ASP A 39 1.35 -11.24 9.44
N TYR A 40 1.65 -11.92 8.34
CA TYR A 40 2.97 -12.48 8.06
C TYR A 40 3.76 -11.71 7.01
N ILE A 41 3.19 -10.62 6.49
CA ILE A 41 3.87 -9.80 5.49
C ILE A 41 4.91 -8.96 6.20
N PRO A 42 6.20 -9.08 5.82
CA PRO A 42 7.26 -8.30 6.43
C PRO A 42 7.00 -6.80 6.17
N PRO A 43 7.15 -5.93 7.19
CA PRO A 43 7.06 -4.49 7.00
C PRO A 43 8.34 -3.95 6.35
N VAL A 44 8.25 -2.73 5.83
CA VAL A 44 9.44 -1.94 5.47
C VAL A 44 10.26 -1.67 6.74
N SER A 45 11.58 -1.88 6.68
CA SER A 45 12.47 -1.60 7.81
C SER A 45 12.48 -0.11 8.20
N ALA A 46 12.79 0.20 9.46
CA ALA A 46 12.90 1.58 9.94
C ALA A 46 13.90 2.43 9.14
N GLU A 47 15.02 1.84 8.70
CA GLU A 47 16.02 2.53 7.87
C GLU A 47 15.43 2.99 6.52
N HIS A 48 14.80 2.07 5.79
CA HIS A 48 14.14 2.38 4.52
C HIS A 48 12.99 3.38 4.69
N LEU A 49 12.20 3.25 5.77
CA LEU A 49 11.15 4.22 6.08
C LEU A 49 11.71 5.62 6.34
N GLY A 50 12.86 5.73 7.03
CA GLY A 50 13.57 6.99 7.22
C GLY A 50 13.96 7.64 5.88
N ARG A 51 14.50 6.85 4.95
CA ARG A 51 14.85 7.33 3.59
C ARG A 51 13.63 7.78 2.79
N ILE A 52 12.53 7.02 2.84
CA ILE A 52 11.27 7.36 2.17
C ILE A 52 10.71 8.68 2.72
N THR A 53 10.60 8.82 4.05
CA THR A 53 10.03 10.02 4.67
C THR A 53 10.90 11.26 4.47
N GLU A 54 12.22 11.11 4.42
CA GLU A 54 13.13 12.19 4.03
C GLU A 54 12.90 12.63 2.58
N ALA A 55 12.80 11.69 1.65
CA ALA A 55 12.52 12.00 0.24
C ALA A 55 11.17 12.70 0.07
N MET A 56 10.12 12.20 0.75
CA MET A 56 8.78 12.80 0.74
C MET A 56 8.81 14.26 1.22
N ARG A 57 9.50 14.54 2.33
CA ARG A 57 9.63 15.89 2.88
C ARG A 57 10.38 16.83 1.94
N ARG A 58 11.48 16.36 1.35
CA ARG A 58 12.28 17.15 0.38
C ARG A 58 11.51 17.46 -0.91
N LYS A 59 10.52 16.63 -1.26
CA LYS A 59 9.71 16.75 -2.49
C LYS A 59 8.31 17.29 -2.24
N GLU A 60 7.98 17.62 -0.98
CA GLU A 60 6.66 18.10 -0.57
C GLU A 60 5.51 17.16 -1.01
N GLY A 61 5.77 15.86 -1.03
CA GLY A 61 4.82 14.87 -1.50
C GLY A 61 5.47 13.61 -2.04
N PHE A 62 4.67 12.81 -2.74
CA PHE A 62 5.12 11.58 -3.38
C PHE A 62 4.18 11.19 -4.52
N PHE A 63 4.67 10.30 -5.38
CA PHE A 63 3.83 9.51 -6.28
C PHE A 63 3.80 8.08 -5.75
N LEU A 64 2.60 7.51 -5.66
CA LEU A 64 2.41 6.08 -5.39
C LEU A 64 1.93 5.41 -6.68
N THR A 65 2.70 4.44 -7.15
CA THR A 65 2.33 3.59 -8.28
C THR A 65 2.07 2.17 -7.80
N ALA A 66 0.93 1.60 -8.18
CA ALA A 66 0.60 0.21 -7.88
C ALA A 66 -0.17 -0.38 -9.06
N SER A 67 0.14 -1.63 -9.41
CA SER A 67 -0.72 -2.45 -10.27
C SER A 67 -1.46 -3.45 -9.39
N MET A 68 -2.78 -3.49 -9.49
CA MET A 68 -3.59 -4.28 -8.58
C MET A 68 -4.75 -4.98 -9.29
N LYS A 69 -5.20 -6.07 -8.67
CA LYS A 69 -6.43 -6.77 -9.04
C LYS A 69 -7.19 -7.10 -7.77
N GLN A 70 -8.36 -6.48 -7.61
CA GLN A 70 -9.17 -6.57 -6.39
C GLN A 70 -10.60 -6.96 -6.72
N ASP A 71 -11.20 -7.81 -5.86
CA ASP A 71 -12.61 -8.17 -5.97
C ASP A 71 -13.51 -6.99 -5.63
N ARG A 72 -14.57 -6.77 -6.42
CA ARG A 72 -15.49 -5.63 -6.27
C ARG A 72 -16.15 -5.53 -4.89
N ARG A 73 -16.33 -6.66 -4.19
CA ARG A 73 -16.98 -6.66 -2.87
C ARG A 73 -16.00 -6.41 -1.71
N SER A 74 -14.71 -6.27 -2.00
CA SER A 74 -13.67 -6.14 -0.99
C SER A 74 -13.24 -4.70 -0.77
N ARG A 75 -12.88 -4.40 0.49
CA ARG A 75 -12.18 -3.18 0.91
C ARG A 75 -10.75 -3.55 1.28
N GLY A 76 -9.78 -3.11 0.48
CA GLY A 76 -8.38 -3.52 0.56
C GLY A 76 -7.44 -2.36 0.89
N THR A 77 -6.70 -2.46 1.99
CA THR A 77 -5.61 -1.53 2.30
C THR A 77 -4.45 -1.77 1.33
N LEU A 78 -4.04 -0.72 0.61
CA LEU A 78 -2.89 -0.76 -0.30
C LEU A 78 -1.59 -0.44 0.44
N LEU A 79 -1.64 0.54 1.33
CA LEU A 79 -0.52 0.99 2.14
C LEU A 79 -1.04 1.48 3.49
N ALA A 80 -0.32 1.17 4.56
CA ALA A 80 -0.58 1.72 5.88
C ALA A 80 0.73 1.99 6.62
N LEU A 81 0.72 3.02 7.46
CA LEU A 81 1.75 3.33 8.44
C LEU A 81 1.12 3.20 9.83
N GLU A 82 1.66 2.28 10.62
CA GLU A 82 1.25 2.08 12.01
C GLU A 82 2.09 2.97 12.93
N GLY A 83 1.44 3.59 13.93
CA GLY A 83 2.12 4.43 14.90
C GLY A 83 2.84 3.60 15.98
N PRO A 84 3.83 4.18 16.67
CA PRO A 84 4.47 3.53 17.83
C PRO A 84 3.42 3.12 18.88
N GLY A 85 3.43 1.86 19.31
CA GLY A 85 2.48 1.34 20.31
C GLY A 85 1.06 1.03 19.79
N ALA A 86 0.82 1.17 18.48
CA ALA A 86 -0.31 0.66 17.68
C ALA A 86 -1.71 0.69 18.33
N THR A 87 -2.18 1.85 18.79
CA THR A 87 -3.63 2.04 19.06
C THR A 87 -4.43 2.36 17.79
N HIS A 88 -3.79 2.92 16.75
CA HIS A 88 -4.37 3.23 15.45
C HIS A 88 -3.30 3.43 14.35
N ARG A 89 -3.73 3.31 13.08
CA ARG A 89 -2.91 3.66 11.90
C ARG A 89 -2.80 5.18 11.78
N GLN A 90 -1.58 5.68 11.52
CA GLN A 90 -1.28 7.11 11.35
C GLN A 90 -1.57 7.60 9.93
N PHE A 91 -1.47 6.70 8.96
CA PHE A 91 -1.70 6.96 7.55
C PHE A 91 -2.17 5.66 6.88
N GLU A 92 -3.16 5.71 6.01
CA GLU A 92 -3.54 4.59 5.15
C GLU A 92 -4.16 5.03 3.83
N ILE A 93 -3.92 4.22 2.80
CA ILE A 93 -4.60 4.30 1.50
C ILE A 93 -5.37 3.00 1.31
N VAL A 94 -6.67 3.10 1.05
CA VAL A 94 -7.59 1.97 0.95
C VAL A 94 -8.39 2.04 -0.34
N SER A 95 -8.34 0.97 -1.14
CA SER A 95 -9.28 0.77 -2.24
C SER A 95 -10.57 0.16 -1.70
N ASN A 96 -11.65 0.93 -1.74
CA ASN A 96 -12.94 0.57 -1.18
C ASN A 96 -13.93 0.17 -2.28
N GLY A 97 -13.93 -1.12 -2.64
CA GLY A 97 -14.73 -1.64 -3.74
C GLY A 97 -16.24 -1.43 -3.60
N PRO A 98 -16.86 -1.67 -2.42
CA PRO A 98 -18.29 -1.40 -2.23
C PRO A 98 -18.72 0.04 -2.46
N ALA A 99 -17.85 1.01 -2.12
CA ALA A 99 -18.13 2.44 -2.28
C ALA A 99 -17.61 3.01 -3.62
N ASP A 100 -16.82 2.24 -4.37
CA ASP A 100 -16.08 2.69 -5.55
C ASP A 100 -15.18 3.90 -5.28
N THR A 101 -14.48 3.88 -4.13
CA THR A 101 -13.58 4.96 -3.71
C THR A 101 -12.14 4.53 -3.51
N LEU A 102 -11.22 5.49 -3.61
CA LEU A 102 -9.88 5.42 -3.05
C LEU A 102 -9.82 6.35 -1.84
N ASP A 103 -9.79 5.76 -0.65
CA ASP A 103 -9.81 6.47 0.62
C ASP A 103 -8.37 6.71 1.10
N LEU A 104 -8.04 7.96 1.42
CA LEU A 104 -6.84 8.38 2.11
C LEU A 104 -7.22 8.84 3.52
N THR A 105 -6.68 8.17 4.53
CA THR A 105 -6.85 8.53 5.94
C THR A 105 -5.50 8.89 6.54
N TYR A 106 -5.42 9.98 7.29
CA TYR A 106 -4.18 10.36 7.99
C TYR A 106 -4.48 11.15 9.26
N TRP A 107 -3.50 11.21 10.16
CA TRP A 107 -3.61 11.94 11.43
C TRP A 107 -2.64 13.12 11.47
N VAL A 108 -3.12 14.27 11.95
CA VAL A 108 -2.31 15.46 12.23
C VAL A 108 -2.77 16.03 13.56
N ASP A 109 -1.85 16.28 14.49
CA ASP A 109 -2.14 16.85 15.81
C ASP A 109 -3.28 16.16 16.57
N GLY A 110 -3.35 14.82 16.47
CA GLY A 110 -4.38 14.00 17.12
C GLY A 110 -5.77 14.08 16.47
N THR A 111 -5.89 14.74 15.31
CA THR A 111 -7.14 14.80 14.53
C THR A 111 -7.04 13.91 13.31
N GLN A 112 -8.08 13.12 13.05
CA GLN A 112 -8.18 12.29 11.87
C GLN A 112 -8.73 13.08 10.69
N HIS A 113 -8.09 12.92 9.54
CA HIS A 113 -8.54 13.43 8.25
C HIS A 113 -8.82 12.27 7.31
N VAL A 114 -9.93 12.36 6.58
CA VAL A 114 -10.35 11.36 5.57
C VAL A 114 -10.67 12.10 4.28
N ILE A 115 -10.10 11.62 3.18
CA ILE A 115 -10.37 12.09 1.82
C ILE A 115 -10.75 10.87 1.00
N SER A 116 -11.87 10.93 0.29
CA SER A 116 -12.31 9.86 -0.60
C SER A 116 -12.36 10.39 -2.03
N LEU A 117 -11.62 9.74 -2.92
CA LEU A 117 -11.75 9.93 -4.35
C LEU A 117 -12.84 8.99 -4.85
N GLU A 118 -13.87 9.53 -5.49
CA GLU A 118 -15.04 8.77 -5.96
C GLU A 118 -14.86 8.28 -7.41
N ASP A 119 -15.68 7.30 -7.81
CA ASP A 119 -15.77 6.74 -9.17
C ASP A 119 -14.41 6.24 -9.73
N VAL A 120 -13.58 5.64 -8.87
CA VAL A 120 -12.20 5.28 -9.24
C VAL A 120 -12.10 3.97 -10.05
N GLY A 121 -13.08 3.08 -9.97
CA GLY A 121 -13.17 1.87 -10.78
C GLY A 121 -12.03 0.87 -10.56
N LEU A 122 -11.40 0.86 -9.37
CA LEU A 122 -10.21 0.05 -9.08
C LEU A 122 -10.53 -1.43 -8.76
N ALA A 123 -11.67 -1.69 -8.13
CA ALA A 123 -12.07 -3.02 -7.68
C ALA A 123 -13.13 -3.63 -8.63
N ASP A 124 -12.69 -4.20 -9.74
CA ASP A 124 -13.55 -4.82 -10.76
C ASP A 124 -13.11 -6.25 -11.14
N SER A 125 -12.26 -6.86 -10.33
CA SER A 125 -11.65 -8.17 -10.58
C SER A 125 -10.77 -8.23 -11.84
N GLN A 126 -10.40 -7.09 -12.43
CA GLN A 126 -9.39 -6.98 -13.49
C GLN A 126 -8.12 -6.32 -12.95
N TRP A 127 -7.05 -6.38 -13.76
CA TRP A 127 -5.84 -5.63 -13.46
C TRP A 127 -6.05 -4.15 -13.78
N LYS A 128 -5.57 -3.30 -12.88
CA LYS A 128 -5.52 -1.84 -12.99
C LYS A 128 -4.10 -1.36 -12.77
#